data_AF-T1C5E1-F1
#
_entry.id   AF-T1C5E1-F1
#
_cell.length_a   1.000
_cell.length_b   1.000
_cell.length_c   1.000
_cell.angle_alpha   90.00
_cell.angle_beta   90.00
_cell.angle_gamma   90.00
#
_symmetry.space_group_name_H-M   'P 1'
#
loop_
_entity.id
_entity.type
_entity.pdbx_description
1 polymer ?
#
loop_
_entity_poly.entity_id
_entity_poly.type
_entity_poly.pdbx_seq_one_letter_code
_entity_poly.pdbx_strand_id
1 'polypeptide(L)'
;SRHSGEDIDGPEGLPVKAANTGRVVIADRFYYDGNMVILDHGGGLFTEYLHLSRIRVKKGQRVRQGQVVGNLGHTGRVTGPVLHYGAVLGNAHVNPLLLSKFPVAVLEIP
;
A
#
# COMPACT_ATOMS: atom_id res chain seq x y z
N SER A 1 0.80 -20.63 -2.29
CA SER A 1 0.66 -19.46 -1.41
C SER A 1 -0.77 -18.94 -1.51
N ARG A 2 -1.30 -18.25 -0.49
CA ARG A 2 -2.58 -17.52 -0.58
C ARG A 2 -2.28 -16.04 -0.82
N HIS A 3 -3.10 -15.39 -1.62
CA HIS A 3 -3.03 -13.94 -1.84
C HIS A 3 -3.66 -13.23 -0.64
N SER A 4 -2.93 -12.32 0.00
CA SER A 4 -3.27 -11.72 1.30
C SER A 4 -3.68 -10.24 1.21
N GLY A 5 -4.08 -9.80 0.02
CA GLY A 5 -4.46 -8.42 -0.27
C GLY A 5 -5.31 -8.37 -1.53
N GLU A 6 -5.30 -7.22 -2.20
CA GLU A 6 -5.89 -7.00 -3.51
C GLU A 6 -4.80 -6.49 -4.46
N ASP A 7 -4.73 -7.02 -5.67
CA ASP A 7 -3.81 -6.53 -6.69
C ASP A 7 -4.53 -5.51 -7.57
N ILE A 8 -3.95 -4.33 -7.70
CA ILE A 8 -4.50 -3.22 -8.47
C ILE A 8 -3.53 -2.92 -9.61
N ASP A 9 -3.96 -3.21 -10.83
CA ASP A 9 -3.18 -2.93 -12.03
C ASP A 9 -3.13 -1.42 -12.31
N GLY A 10 -1.99 -0.98 -12.85
CA GLY A 10 -1.82 0.40 -13.29
C GLY A 10 -0.46 0.62 -13.95
N PRO A 11 -0.27 1.75 -14.66
CA PRO A 11 1.02 2.09 -15.24
C PRO A 11 2.07 2.30 -14.13
N GLU A 12 3.29 1.83 -14.39
CA GLU A 12 4.41 2.10 -13.50
C GLU A 12 4.64 3.60 -13.32
N GLY A 13 4.95 4.01 -12.09
CA GLY A 13 5.13 5.40 -11.72
C GLY A 13 3.83 6.09 -11.27
N LEU A 14 2.66 5.48 -11.43
CA LEU A 14 1.39 6.07 -10.97
C LEU A 14 1.45 6.38 -9.46
N PRO A 15 1.04 7.59 -9.01
CA PRO A 15 1.07 7.91 -7.59
C PRO A 15 0.16 6.99 -6.76
N VAL A 16 0.70 6.42 -5.69
CA VAL A 16 -0.05 5.61 -4.73
C VAL A 16 -0.37 6.46 -3.50
N LYS A 17 -1.65 6.62 -3.21
CA LYS A 17 -2.15 7.47 -2.11
C LYS A 17 -2.48 6.64 -0.86
N ALA A 18 -2.25 7.22 0.32
CA ALA A 18 -2.65 6.62 1.59
C ALA A 18 -4.16 6.47 1.66
N ALA A 19 -4.64 5.24 1.89
CA ALA A 19 -6.06 4.93 2.00
C ALA A 19 -6.74 5.65 3.19
N ASN A 20 -5.99 5.92 4.26
CA ASN A 20 -6.43 6.68 5.42
C ASN A 20 -5.27 7.41 6.11
N THR A 21 -5.58 8.33 7.02
CA THR A 21 -4.61 8.99 7.90
C THR A 21 -3.94 7.96 8.80
N GLY A 22 -2.62 8.05 8.97
CA GLY A 22 -1.88 7.06 9.76
C GLY A 22 -0.43 7.45 9.99
N ARG A 23 0.31 6.54 10.62
CA ARG A 23 1.74 6.64 10.85
C ARG A 23 2.47 5.57 10.05
N VAL A 24 3.51 5.96 9.34
CA VAL A 24 4.36 5.01 8.60
C VAL A 24 5.15 4.16 9.61
N VAL A 25 4.89 2.86 9.63
CA VAL A 25 5.62 1.89 10.47
C VAL A 25 6.67 1.11 9.70
N ILE A 26 6.47 0.94 8.39
CA ILE A 26 7.46 0.41 7.44
C ILE A 26 7.54 1.33 6.22
N ALA A 27 8.76 1.58 5.76
CA ALA A 27 9.11 2.28 4.53
C ALA A 27 10.50 1.79 4.11
N ASP A 28 10.56 0.60 3.52
CA ASP A 28 11.82 -0.11 3.27
C ASP A 28 11.71 -1.07 2.06
N ARG A 29 12.82 -1.70 1.67
CA ARG A 29 12.89 -2.65 0.57
C ARG A 29 13.15 -4.08 1.05
N PHE A 30 12.29 -5.00 0.64
CA PHE A 30 12.38 -6.43 0.95
C PHE A 30 12.58 -7.26 -0.32
N TYR A 31 13.03 -8.50 -0.15
CA TYR A 31 13.37 -9.38 -1.27
C TYR A 31 12.13 -9.78 -2.10
N TYR A 32 11.04 -10.19 -1.45
CA TYR A 32 9.80 -10.60 -2.12
C TYR A 32 8.83 -9.43 -2.35
N ASP A 33 8.67 -8.57 -1.35
CA ASP A 33 7.68 -7.49 -1.37
C ASP A 33 8.14 -6.25 -2.13
N GLY A 34 9.43 -6.20 -2.49
CA GLY A 34 10.02 -5.04 -3.12
C GLY A 34 10.03 -3.84 -2.19
N ASN A 35 9.84 -2.65 -2.75
CA ASN A 35 9.66 -1.44 -1.96
C ASN A 35 8.26 -1.47 -1.32
N MET A 36 8.23 -1.37 0.01
CA MET A 36 7.03 -1.54 0.80
C MET A 36 6.82 -0.35 1.75
N VAL A 37 5.57 0.09 1.84
CA VAL A 37 5.09 1.00 2.89
C VAL A 37 4.00 0.30 3.70
N ILE A 38 4.07 0.39 5.02
CA ILE A 38 2.96 0.00 5.91
C ILE A 38 2.57 1.20 6.77
N LEU A 39 1.27 1.47 6.82
CA LEU A 39 0.68 2.51 7.66
C LEU A 39 -0.07 1.88 8.82
N ASP A 40 0.18 2.37 10.04
CA ASP A 40 -0.63 2.13 11.23
C ASP A 40 -1.69 3.22 11.35
N HIS A 41 -2.95 2.82 11.37
CA HIS A 41 -4.10 3.72 11.50
C HIS A 41 -4.63 3.81 12.94
N GLY A 42 -4.02 3.09 13.89
CA GLY A 42 -4.53 2.89 15.24
C GLY A 42 -5.57 1.77 15.30
N GLY A 43 -5.93 1.36 16.52
CA GLY A 43 -6.95 0.33 16.75
C GLY A 43 -6.58 -1.07 16.20
N GLY A 44 -5.30 -1.31 15.91
CA GLY A 44 -4.83 -2.56 15.31
C GLY A 44 -5.12 -2.68 13.81
N LEU A 45 -5.45 -1.58 13.12
CA LEU A 45 -5.65 -1.53 11.68
C LEU A 45 -4.39 -1.04 10.96
N PHE A 46 -3.92 -1.81 9.99
CA PHE A 46 -2.80 -1.47 9.13
C PHE A 46 -3.18 -1.57 7.66
N THR A 47 -2.59 -0.72 6.81
CA THR A 47 -2.62 -0.88 5.35
C THR A 47 -1.22 -1.03 4.79
N GLU A 48 -1.11 -1.87 3.76
CA GLU A 48 0.15 -2.30 3.17
C GLU A 48 0.18 -1.92 1.68
N TYR A 49 1.28 -1.35 1.21
CA TYR A 49 1.48 -0.91 -0.16
C TYR A 49 2.81 -1.46 -0.66
N LEU A 50 2.76 -2.49 -1.50
CA LEU A 50 3.92 -3.28 -1.91
C LEU A 50 4.29 -3.03 -3.37
N HIS A 51 5.44 -3.59 -3.78
CA HIS A 51 5.96 -3.58 -5.15
C HIS A 51 6.21 -2.19 -5.74
N LEU A 52 6.29 -1.16 -4.89
CA LEU A 52 6.41 0.23 -5.33
C LEU A 52 7.67 0.46 -6.17
N SER A 53 7.63 1.35 -7.16
CA SER A 53 8.83 1.79 -7.89
C SER A 53 9.64 2.79 -7.05
N ARG A 54 8.97 3.54 -6.18
CA ARG A 54 9.57 4.52 -5.28
C ARG A 54 8.78 4.68 -3.99
N ILE A 55 9.49 4.80 -2.87
CA ILE A 55 8.94 5.19 -1.57
C ILE A 55 9.07 6.71 -1.41
N ARG A 56 7.99 7.39 -1.02
CA ARG A 56 7.94 8.86 -0.85
C ARG A 56 7.79 9.31 0.60
N VAL A 57 7.80 8.38 1.53
CA VAL A 57 7.64 8.64 2.97
C VAL A 57 8.75 7.94 3.76
N LYS A 58 8.90 8.34 5.03
CA LYS A 58 9.91 7.76 5.94
C LYS A 58 9.24 7.11 7.14
N LYS A 59 9.86 6.06 7.69
CA LYS A 59 9.40 5.45 8.96
C LYS A 59 9.22 6.52 10.04
N GLY A 60 8.09 6.46 10.73
CA GLY A 60 7.68 7.40 11.78
C GLY A 60 6.96 8.65 11.29
N GLN A 61 6.93 8.91 9.98
CA GLN A 61 6.18 10.02 9.40
C GLN A 61 4.67 9.84 9.59
N ARG A 62 3.95 10.91 9.93
CA ARG A 62 2.49 10.95 9.86
C ARG A 62 2.06 11.33 8.44
N VAL A 63 1.06 10.63 7.92
CA VAL A 63 0.47 10.89 6.60
C VAL A 63 -1.02 11.14 6.75
N ARG A 64 -1.58 11.98 5.89
CA ARG A 64 -3.03 12.20 5.79
C ARG A 64 -3.62 11.26 4.76
N GLN A 65 -4.91 10.95 4.89
CA GLN A 65 -5.67 10.30 3.82
C GLN A 65 -5.47 11.04 2.49
N GLY A 66 -5.26 10.29 1.40
CA GLY A 66 -5.02 10.84 0.07
C GLY A 66 -3.59 11.35 -0.18
N GLN A 67 -2.74 11.43 0.85
CA GLN A 67 -1.34 11.82 0.68
C GLN A 67 -0.58 10.74 -0.09
N VAL A 68 0.24 11.14 -1.06
CA VAL A 68 1.08 10.19 -1.82
C VAL A 68 2.14 9.57 -0.91
N VAL A 69 2.17 8.24 -0.85
CA VAL A 69 3.13 7.44 -0.05
C VAL A 69 4.22 6.79 -0.91
N GLY A 70 3.94 6.61 -2.20
CA GLY A 70 4.88 6.02 -3.14
C GLY A 70 4.37 6.11 -4.57
N ASN A 71 4.99 5.31 -5.44
CA ASN A 71 4.60 5.16 -6.83
C ASN A 71 4.46 3.67 -7.15
N LEU A 72 3.44 3.29 -7.92
CA LEU A 72 3.22 1.93 -8.40
C LEU A 72 4.47 1.48 -9.15
N GLY A 73 4.85 0.22 -8.98
CA GLY A 73 5.99 -0.34 -9.68
C GLY A 73 5.88 -1.84 -9.85
N HIS A 74 7.03 -2.45 -10.12
CA HIS A 74 7.17 -3.89 -10.30
C HIS A 74 8.30 -4.47 -9.42
N THR A 75 8.63 -3.84 -8.29
CA THR A 75 9.78 -4.29 -7.49
C THR A 75 9.44 -5.53 -6.66
N GLY A 76 10.44 -6.36 -6.36
CA GLY A 76 10.23 -7.62 -5.65
C GLY A 76 9.86 -8.75 -6.60
N ARG A 77 8.97 -9.65 -6.17
CA ARG A 77 8.59 -10.85 -6.91
C ARG A 77 7.24 -10.68 -7.59
N VAL A 78 7.21 -9.88 -8.65
CA VAL A 78 6.04 -9.69 -9.54
C VAL A 78 6.47 -9.74 -11.00
N THR A 79 5.54 -10.04 -11.90
CA THR A 79 5.81 -10.19 -13.34
C THR A 79 5.55 -8.93 -14.15
N GLY A 80 4.92 -7.92 -13.56
CA GLY A 80 4.60 -6.65 -14.20
C GLY A 80 4.21 -5.58 -13.19
N PRO A 81 3.96 -4.34 -13.65
CA PRO A 81 3.52 -3.24 -12.79
C PRO A 81 2.19 -3.55 -12.11
N VAL A 82 2.20 -3.66 -10.79
CA VAL A 82 1.02 -3.95 -9.98
C VAL A 82 1.22 -3.36 -8.59
N LEU A 83 0.14 -2.83 -8.00
CA LEU A 83 0.11 -2.51 -6.59
C LEU A 83 -0.54 -3.66 -5.83
N HIS A 84 0.22 -4.35 -4.99
CA HIS A 84 -0.39 -5.20 -3.96
C HIS A 84 -0.79 -4.32 -2.77
N TYR A 85 -2.11 -4.23 -2.55
CA TYR A 85 -2.72 -3.46 -1.47
C TYR A 85 -3.28 -4.40 -0.41
N GLY A 86 -2.70 -4.37 0.79
CA GLY A 86 -3.08 -5.23 1.90
C GLY A 86 -3.78 -4.46 3.02
N ALA A 87 -4.56 -5.19 3.84
CA ALA A 87 -5.04 -4.69 5.12
C ALA A 87 -4.98 -5.77 6.20
N VAL A 88 -4.54 -5.36 7.39
CA VAL A 88 -4.46 -6.21 8.57
C VAL A 88 -5.29 -5.56 9.69
N LEU A 89 -6.20 -6.32 10.29
CA LEU A 89 -6.99 -5.89 11.44
C LEU A 89 -6.88 -6.94 12.55
N GLY A 90 -6.43 -6.52 13.74
CA GLY A 90 -6.37 -7.43 14.89
C GLY A 90 -5.51 -8.67 14.64
N ASN A 91 -4.40 -8.50 13.91
CA ASN A 91 -3.46 -9.57 13.52
C ASN A 91 -3.97 -10.57 12.48
N ALA A 92 -5.04 -10.24 11.75
CA ALA A 92 -5.55 -11.03 10.63
C ALA A 92 -5.58 -10.19 9.34
N HIS A 93 -5.12 -10.78 8.23
CA HIS A 93 -5.36 -10.20 6.91
C HIS A 93 -6.86 -10.23 6.61
N VAL A 94 -7.39 -9.10 6.18
CA VAL A 94 -8.80 -8.93 5.81
C VAL A 94 -8.88 -8.43 4.37
N ASN A 95 -10.04 -8.61 3.73
CA ASN A 95 -10.25 -8.01 2.41
C ASN A 95 -10.20 -6.48 2.56
N PRO A 96 -9.20 -5.81 1.96
CA PRO A 96 -8.99 -4.38 2.16
C PRO A 96 -10.10 -3.53 1.50
N LEU A 97 -10.80 -4.06 0.50
CA LEU A 97 -11.89 -3.37 -0.19
C LEU A 97 -13.14 -3.23 0.69
N LEU A 98 -13.29 -4.08 1.72
CA LEU A 98 -14.39 -3.98 2.68
C LEU A 98 -14.19 -2.84 3.70
N LEU A 99 -12.97 -2.32 3.83
CA LEU A 99 -12.63 -1.26 4.77
C LEU A 99 -12.86 0.15 4.20
N SER A 100 -13.05 0.27 2.88
CA SER A 100 -13.32 1.54 2.21
C SER A 100 -14.75 1.60 1.69
N LYS A 101 -15.55 2.59 2.11
CA LYS A 101 -16.80 2.97 1.42
C LYS A 101 -16.56 3.70 0.07
N PHE A 102 -15.32 3.76 -0.41
CA PHE A 102 -14.95 4.52 -1.60
C PHE A 102 -14.23 3.61 -2.60
N PRO A 103 -14.65 3.57 -3.87
CA PRO A 103 -13.90 2.87 -4.90
C PRO A 103 -12.54 3.57 -5.07
N VAL A 104 -11.46 2.87 -4.72
CA VAL A 104 -10.11 3.03 -5.26
C VAL A 104 -9.62 4.49 -5.35
N ALA A 105 -9.60 5.22 -4.23
CA ALA A 105 -8.86 6.50 -4.14
C ALA A 105 -7.32 6.32 -4.12
N VAL A 106 -6.85 5.07 -4.23
CA VAL A 106 -5.43 4.71 -4.21
C VAL A 106 -4.75 5.06 -5.53
N LEU A 107 -5.51 5.09 -6.63
CA LEU A 107 -5.02 5.41 -7.98
C LEU A 107 -6.03 6.34 -8.67
N GLU A 108 -5.64 7.58 -8.96
CA GLU A 108 -6.36 8.37 -9.99
C GLU A 108 -5.85 7.89 -11.35
N ILE A 109 -6.62 7.01 -11.99
CA ILE A 109 -6.43 6.70 -13.40
C ILE A 109 -7.12 7.84 -14.18
N PRO A 110 -6.40 8.60 -15.03
CA PRO A 110 -7.02 9.63 -15.86
C PRO A 110 -8.01 9.05 -16.87
#